data_AF-A0A497C778-F1
#
_entry.id   AF-A0A497C778-F1
#
_cell.length_a   1.000
_cell.length_b   1.000
_cell.length_c   1.000
_cell.angle_alpha   90.00
_cell.angle_beta   90.00
_cell.angle_gamma   90.00
#
_symmetry.space_group_name_H-M   'P 1'
#
loop_
_entity.id
_entity.type
_entity.pdbx_description
1 polymer ?
#
loop_
_entity_poly.entity_id
_entity_poly.type
_entity_poly.pdbx_seq_one_letter_code
_entity_poly.pdbx_strand_id
1 'polypeptide(L)'
;DVVVSFNGLGKFWAYLQSQWKFLIKALLTMFLLVLAGLSFYAYLFLSTRYQSDYLWRPVATLSDLRATFFREEYGTFSIAQKVEREWGNQRRYFVVYPKLLETNFSILGMILAGLGFLVGMRRWRAANLAGGMAFLFCFGFLLFASLPFYSLFNLGQLEKFSTVSLLWIPVWQGMALSWGQRKFGPSIYILPVLLFGYLLAVNLTKLDLRQVRQGEYFAKDALGPLKNDALVFPSGDDLILNSFYVHYVEDYRPDIRIIYGRGNSLAYLLEKLQKRTPGLVTDFQKGEDEFLTLIKENINRFPIYTSFAVNLPDFKFIPRGLFYEVLPSDSSYDLQEVFDSFLAFINNSSFLVNYDDAFAYPAQIKSLRGYYSGACVHAADFFFNQEEKKKALTLYLKSNEIMKNYRASLNAGSLLAEEGECLRAENLFKTALEYAKTDEMAPKKNLFILYRDCYGDKDRAEEFLEEISR
;
A
#
# COMPACT_ATOMS: atom_id res chain seq x y z
N ASP A 1 -27.82 9.66 -57.40
CA ASP A 1 -27.17 9.55 -56.08
C ASP A 1 -26.29 8.31 -55.89
N VAL A 2 -25.10 8.19 -56.54
CA VAL A 2 -23.90 7.45 -56.01
C VAL A 2 -22.67 7.80 -56.90
N VAL A 3 -22.21 9.05 -56.96
CA VAL A 3 -20.92 9.37 -57.67
C VAL A 3 -19.99 10.29 -56.87
N VAL A 4 -20.41 10.81 -55.70
CA VAL A 4 -19.60 11.82 -54.98
C VAL A 4 -18.62 11.21 -53.95
N SER A 5 -18.63 9.90 -53.65
CA SER A 5 -17.83 9.36 -52.53
C SER A 5 -16.46 8.74 -52.87
N PHE A 6 -16.01 8.71 -54.13
CA PHE A 6 -14.71 8.09 -54.49
C PHE A 6 -13.51 9.05 -54.45
N ASN A 7 -13.74 10.37 -54.55
CA ASN A 7 -12.66 11.37 -54.58
C ASN A 7 -11.97 11.58 -53.22
N GLY A 8 -12.68 11.38 -52.10
CA GLY A 8 -12.10 11.50 -50.76
C GLY A 8 -11.18 10.33 -50.40
N LEU A 9 -11.61 9.11 -50.71
CA LEU A 9 -10.83 7.88 -50.51
C LEU A 9 -9.60 7.83 -51.43
N GLY A 10 -9.73 8.22 -52.71
CA GLY A 10 -8.60 8.29 -53.63
C GLY A 10 -7.55 9.33 -53.21
N LYS A 11 -7.96 10.51 -52.73
CA LYS A 11 -7.04 11.53 -52.19
C LYS A 11 -6.42 11.13 -50.86
N PHE A 12 -7.17 10.47 -49.98
CA PHE A 12 -6.66 9.91 -48.74
C PHE A 12 -5.64 8.79 -49.03
N TRP A 13 -5.91 7.94 -50.01
CA TRP A 13 -5.02 6.86 -50.40
C TRP A 13 -3.77 7.39 -51.10
N ALA A 14 -3.87 8.36 -52.02
CA ALA A 14 -2.72 9.03 -52.61
C ALA A 14 -1.88 9.81 -51.58
N TYR A 15 -2.51 10.40 -50.57
CA TYR A 15 -1.82 11.05 -49.46
C TYR A 15 -1.07 10.03 -48.58
N LEU A 16 -1.71 8.92 -48.22
CA LEU A 16 -1.08 7.80 -47.52
C LEU A 16 0.05 7.17 -48.35
N GLN A 17 -0.10 7.05 -49.67
CA GLN A 17 0.94 6.60 -50.60
C GLN A 17 2.09 7.60 -50.71
N SER A 18 1.85 8.92 -50.64
CA SER A 18 2.95 9.91 -50.67
C SER A 18 3.69 9.96 -49.34
N GLN A 19 2.99 9.70 -48.23
CA GLN A 19 3.55 9.68 -46.87
C GLN A 19 4.01 8.28 -46.43
N TRP A 20 3.88 7.23 -47.25
CA TRP A 20 4.09 5.85 -46.81
C TRP A 20 5.51 5.60 -46.27
N LYS A 21 6.53 6.19 -46.92
CA LYS A 21 7.92 6.12 -46.44
C LYS A 21 8.11 6.82 -45.10
N PHE A 22 7.44 7.97 -44.92
CA PHE A 22 7.44 8.70 -43.65
C PHE A 22 6.69 7.93 -42.56
N LEU A 23 5.53 7.36 -42.89
CA LEU A 23 4.72 6.54 -42.00
C LEU A 23 5.47 5.28 -41.58
N ILE A 24 6.11 4.56 -42.49
CA ILE A 24 6.95 3.41 -42.17
C ILE A 24 8.12 3.83 -41.30
N LYS A 25 8.82 4.91 -41.66
CA LYS A 25 9.93 5.41 -40.84
C LYS A 25 9.45 5.79 -39.43
N ALA A 26 8.30 6.45 -39.31
CA ALA A 26 7.71 6.81 -38.03
C ALA A 26 7.26 5.58 -37.22
N LEU A 27 6.59 4.61 -37.86
CA LEU A 27 6.18 3.35 -37.23
C LEU A 27 7.38 2.52 -36.80
N LEU A 28 8.42 2.43 -37.64
CA LEU A 28 9.66 1.74 -37.31
C LEU A 28 10.39 2.45 -36.18
N THR A 29 10.44 3.79 -36.19
CA THR A 29 11.02 4.56 -35.08
C THR A 29 10.23 4.33 -33.79
N MET A 30 8.90 4.37 -33.84
CA MET A 30 8.06 4.07 -32.67
C MET A 30 8.26 2.64 -32.18
N PHE A 31 8.31 1.67 -33.09
CA PHE A 31 8.57 0.27 -32.77
C PHE A 31 9.94 0.10 -32.10
N LEU A 32 10.99 0.72 -32.65
CA LEU A 32 12.33 0.70 -32.07
C LEU A 32 12.37 1.39 -30.70
N LEU A 33 11.66 2.51 -30.52
CA LEU A 33 11.54 3.18 -29.22
C LEU A 33 10.78 2.32 -28.20
N VAL A 34 9.74 1.61 -28.62
CA VAL A 34 9.02 0.64 -27.80
C VAL A 34 9.95 -0.51 -27.43
N LEU A 35 10.69 -1.09 -28.38
CA LEU A 35 11.69 -2.14 -28.10
C LEU A 35 12.80 -1.64 -27.17
N ALA A 36 13.26 -0.40 -27.33
CA ALA A 36 14.22 0.21 -26.43
C ALA A 36 13.61 0.36 -25.02
N GLY A 37 12.36 0.76 -24.89
CA GLY A 37 11.65 0.76 -23.60
C GLY A 37 11.46 -0.65 -23.03
N LEU A 38 11.17 -1.64 -23.87
CA LEU A 38 11.05 -3.03 -23.45
C LEU A 38 12.40 -3.66 -23.10
N SER A 39 13.52 -3.08 -23.53
CA SER A 39 14.85 -3.57 -23.15
C SER A 39 15.10 -3.52 -21.64
N PHE A 40 14.37 -2.67 -20.90
CA PHE A 40 14.38 -2.69 -19.43
C PHE A 40 13.88 -4.02 -18.85
N TYR A 41 13.03 -4.79 -19.55
CA TYR A 41 12.66 -6.14 -19.11
C TYR A 41 13.81 -7.14 -19.22
N ALA A 42 14.84 -6.87 -20.05
CA ALA A 42 16.04 -7.71 -20.08
C ALA A 42 16.77 -7.71 -18.73
N TYR A 43 16.65 -6.61 -17.96
CA TYR A 43 17.18 -6.54 -16.60
C TYR A 43 16.58 -7.61 -15.69
N LEU A 44 15.32 -8.04 -15.88
CA LEU A 44 14.71 -9.06 -15.04
C LEU A 44 15.38 -10.44 -15.18
N PHE A 45 15.90 -10.76 -16.38
CA PHE A 45 16.70 -11.96 -16.58
C PHE A 45 18.05 -11.85 -15.88
N LEU A 46 18.69 -10.67 -15.97
CA LEU A 46 19.97 -10.41 -15.31
C LEU A 46 19.81 -10.46 -13.79
N SER A 47 18.81 -9.78 -13.22
CA SER A 47 18.57 -9.76 -11.78
C SER A 47 18.31 -11.17 -11.26
N THR A 48 17.50 -11.98 -11.95
CA THR A 48 17.23 -13.38 -11.57
C THR A 48 18.50 -14.23 -11.48
N ARG A 49 19.51 -13.93 -12.32
CA ARG A 49 20.79 -14.63 -12.33
C ARG A 49 21.71 -14.21 -11.17
N TYR A 50 21.70 -12.94 -10.77
CA TYR A 50 22.66 -12.38 -9.81
C TYR A 50 22.11 -12.19 -8.39
N GLN A 51 20.81 -11.91 -8.22
CA GLN A 51 20.18 -11.59 -6.94
C GLN A 51 18.83 -12.28 -6.87
N SER A 52 18.68 -13.28 -6.00
CA SER A 52 17.50 -14.16 -6.01
C SER A 52 16.69 -14.24 -4.75
N ASP A 53 17.22 -13.72 -3.64
CA ASP A 53 16.73 -14.10 -2.32
C ASP A 53 15.57 -13.19 -1.86
N TYR A 54 15.27 -12.17 -2.67
CA TYR A 54 14.19 -11.20 -2.48
C TYR A 54 13.44 -10.86 -3.79
N LEU A 55 13.58 -11.71 -4.82
CA LEU A 55 12.78 -11.56 -6.05
C LEU A 55 11.36 -12.11 -5.87
N TRP A 56 10.36 -11.25 -5.98
CA TRP A 56 8.95 -11.66 -5.91
C TRP A 56 8.61 -12.80 -6.88
N ARG A 57 9.15 -12.74 -8.10
CA ARG A 57 9.10 -13.84 -9.05
C ARG A 57 10.40 -13.86 -9.87
N PRO A 58 11.09 -15.00 -9.96
CA PRO A 58 12.22 -15.13 -10.88
C PRO A 58 11.73 -15.10 -12.33
N VAL A 59 12.43 -14.35 -13.17
CA VAL A 59 12.23 -14.35 -14.63
C VAL A 59 13.41 -15.06 -15.25
N ALA A 60 13.36 -16.39 -15.27
CA ALA A 60 14.44 -17.23 -15.81
C ALA A 60 14.18 -17.66 -17.25
N THR A 61 12.90 -17.79 -17.65
CA THR A 61 12.50 -18.25 -18.98
C THR A 61 11.67 -17.20 -19.73
N LEU A 62 11.53 -17.37 -21.05
CA LEU A 62 10.61 -16.54 -21.86
C LEU A 62 9.15 -16.70 -21.43
N SER A 63 8.79 -17.87 -20.89
CA SER A 63 7.47 -18.11 -20.32
C SER A 63 7.23 -17.26 -19.07
N ASP A 64 8.25 -17.13 -18.21
CA ASP A 64 8.17 -16.26 -17.03
C ASP A 64 8.05 -14.80 -17.44
N LEU A 65 8.85 -14.37 -18.42
CA LEU A 65 8.76 -13.00 -18.94
C LEU A 65 7.36 -12.71 -19.48
N ARG A 66 6.79 -13.64 -20.27
CA ARG A 66 5.42 -13.52 -20.77
C ARG A 66 4.44 -13.36 -19.60
N ALA A 67 4.52 -14.23 -18.60
CA ALA A 67 3.62 -14.20 -17.46
C ALA A 67 3.73 -12.90 -16.66
N THR A 68 4.95 -12.39 -16.48
CA THR A 68 5.21 -11.08 -15.85
C THR A 68 4.64 -9.94 -16.71
N PHE A 69 4.89 -9.94 -18.02
CA PHE A 69 4.45 -8.89 -18.94
C PHE A 69 2.92 -8.80 -19.01
N PHE A 70 2.22 -9.94 -19.09
CA PHE A 70 0.77 -9.99 -19.11
C PHE A 70 0.12 -9.97 -17.72
N ARG A 71 0.93 -9.86 -16.65
CA ARG A 71 0.48 -9.88 -15.25
C ARG A 71 -0.44 -11.06 -14.95
N GLU A 72 -0.09 -12.26 -15.43
CA GLU A 72 -0.95 -13.45 -15.33
C GLU A 72 -1.35 -13.77 -13.88
N GLU A 73 -0.50 -13.44 -12.89
CA GLU A 73 -0.80 -13.61 -11.46
C GLU A 73 -1.85 -12.63 -10.93
N TYR A 74 -1.91 -11.40 -11.42
CA TYR A 74 -2.87 -10.40 -10.93
C TYR A 74 -4.18 -10.43 -11.72
N GLY A 75 -4.13 -10.98 -12.95
CA GLY A 75 -5.21 -10.90 -13.92
C GLY A 75 -5.24 -9.58 -14.68
N THR A 76 -6.10 -9.51 -15.69
CA THR A 76 -6.31 -8.30 -16.51
C THR A 76 -7.44 -7.46 -15.92
N PHE A 77 -7.25 -6.14 -15.80
CA PHE A 77 -8.24 -5.21 -15.25
C PHE A 77 -8.61 -5.43 -13.77
N SER A 78 -7.61 -5.78 -12.96
CA SER A 78 -7.65 -5.65 -11.50
C SER A 78 -6.28 -5.23 -10.98
N ILE A 79 -6.25 -4.47 -9.88
CA ILE A 79 -5.01 -4.17 -9.17
C ILE A 79 -4.60 -5.32 -8.24
N ALA A 80 -5.57 -6.04 -7.66
CA ALA A 80 -5.31 -7.19 -6.80
C ALA A 80 -6.32 -8.33 -7.04
N GLN A 81 -5.89 -9.57 -6.82
CA GLN A 81 -6.82 -10.70 -6.82
C GLN A 81 -7.86 -10.51 -5.71
N LYS A 82 -9.13 -10.83 -5.99
CA LYS A 82 -10.25 -10.86 -5.02
C LYS A 82 -10.68 -9.50 -4.40
N VAL A 83 -10.37 -8.36 -5.00
CA VAL A 83 -11.13 -7.14 -4.66
C VAL A 83 -12.49 -7.26 -5.33
N GLU A 84 -13.54 -7.53 -4.54
CA GLU A 84 -14.90 -7.55 -5.08
C GLU A 84 -15.19 -6.23 -5.79
N ARG A 85 -15.68 -6.33 -7.02
CA ARG A 85 -16.08 -5.17 -7.81
C ARG A 85 -17.37 -4.60 -7.22
N GLU A 86 -17.22 -3.79 -6.18
CA GLU A 86 -18.29 -2.94 -5.71
C GLU A 86 -18.55 -1.89 -6.80
N TRP A 87 -19.63 -2.08 -7.57
CA TRP A 87 -20.06 -1.14 -8.62
C TRP A 87 -20.24 0.30 -8.10
N GLY A 88 -20.41 0.49 -6.79
CA GLY A 88 -20.43 1.79 -6.12
C GLY A 88 -19.09 2.52 -6.11
N ASN A 89 -17.95 1.82 -6.09
CA ASN A 89 -16.62 2.44 -5.99
C ASN A 89 -16.22 3.17 -7.29
N GLN A 90 -16.68 2.70 -8.45
CA GLN A 90 -16.39 3.35 -9.73
C GLN A 90 -16.96 4.78 -9.81
N ARG A 91 -18.12 5.03 -9.19
CA ARG A 91 -18.72 6.37 -9.15
C ARG A 91 -17.90 7.36 -8.33
N ARG A 92 -17.19 6.87 -7.30
CA ARG A 92 -16.32 7.70 -6.45
C ARG A 92 -15.15 8.28 -7.23
N TYR A 93 -14.68 7.62 -8.30
CA TYR A 93 -13.65 8.18 -9.18
C TYR A 93 -14.09 9.50 -9.84
N PHE A 94 -15.39 9.65 -10.18
CA PHE A 94 -15.89 10.91 -10.75
C PHE A 94 -15.95 12.05 -9.74
N VAL A 95 -15.84 11.76 -8.44
CA VAL A 95 -15.75 12.77 -7.36
C VAL A 95 -14.29 13.03 -7.00
N VAL A 96 -13.49 11.97 -6.84
CA VAL A 96 -12.11 12.05 -6.37
C VAL A 96 -11.16 12.55 -7.47
N TYR A 97 -11.35 12.12 -8.72
CA TYR A 97 -10.43 12.46 -9.81
C TYR A 97 -10.44 13.96 -10.17
N PRO A 98 -11.58 14.68 -10.22
CA PRO A 98 -11.57 16.14 -10.33
C PRO A 98 -10.85 16.82 -9.17
N LYS A 99 -10.99 16.30 -7.95
CA LYS A 99 -10.25 16.85 -6.80
C LYS A 99 -8.74 16.62 -6.95
N LEU A 100 -8.35 15.45 -7.45
CA LEU A 100 -6.95 15.16 -7.77
C LEU A 100 -6.38 16.12 -8.83
N LEU A 101 -7.14 16.42 -9.88
CA LEU A 101 -6.76 17.41 -10.90
C LEU A 101 -6.62 18.81 -10.30
N GLU A 102 -7.56 19.23 -9.45
CA GLU A 102 -7.52 20.51 -8.75
C GLU A 102 -6.28 20.61 -7.85
N THR A 103 -6.00 19.57 -7.06
CA THR A 103 -4.84 19.54 -6.15
C THR A 103 -3.51 19.57 -6.91
N ASN A 104 -3.41 18.86 -8.04
CA ASN A 104 -2.15 18.77 -8.80
C ASN A 104 -1.91 19.94 -9.75
N PHE A 105 -2.97 20.53 -10.33
CA PHE A 105 -2.82 21.51 -11.40
C PHE A 105 -3.47 22.86 -11.11
N SER A 106 -4.23 23.01 -10.02
CA SER A 106 -5.10 24.17 -9.73
C SER A 106 -6.21 24.39 -10.77
N ILE A 107 -7.22 25.17 -10.40
CA ILE A 107 -8.30 25.56 -11.32
C ILE A 107 -7.74 26.34 -12.53
N LEU A 108 -6.78 27.23 -12.31
CA LEU A 108 -6.16 28.03 -13.38
C LEU A 108 -5.38 27.14 -14.35
N GLY A 109 -4.63 26.16 -13.85
CA GLY A 109 -3.91 25.23 -14.70
C GLY A 109 -4.84 24.32 -15.51
N MET A 110 -6.01 23.95 -14.97
CA MET A 110 -7.04 23.23 -15.72
C MET A 110 -7.64 24.09 -16.85
N ILE A 111 -7.94 25.37 -16.60
CA ILE A 111 -8.41 26.30 -17.63
C ILE A 111 -7.37 26.44 -18.74
N LEU A 112 -6.10 26.58 -18.38
CA LEU A 112 -4.99 26.66 -19.33
C LEU A 112 -4.85 25.38 -20.16
N ALA A 113 -5.01 24.21 -19.54
CA ALA A 113 -5.04 22.93 -20.24
C ALA A 113 -6.22 22.85 -21.24
N GLY A 114 -7.41 23.30 -20.84
CA GLY A 114 -8.57 23.37 -21.74
C GLY A 114 -8.33 24.26 -22.96
N LEU A 115 -7.77 25.45 -22.76
CA LEU A 115 -7.35 26.34 -23.86
C LEU A 115 -6.31 25.68 -24.76
N GLY A 116 -5.34 25.00 -24.16
CA GLY A 116 -4.29 24.28 -24.86
C GLY A 116 -4.81 23.16 -25.74
N PHE A 117 -5.77 22.38 -25.22
CA PHE A 117 -6.46 21.36 -25.98
C PHE A 117 -7.20 21.97 -27.18
N LEU A 118 -7.92 23.08 -27.00
CA LEU A 118 -8.62 23.77 -28.10
C LEU A 118 -7.67 24.30 -29.17
N VAL A 119 -6.53 24.87 -28.76
CA VAL A 119 -5.44 25.27 -29.68
C VAL A 119 -4.89 24.04 -30.42
N GLY A 120 -4.64 22.96 -29.70
CA GLY A 120 -4.17 21.68 -30.23
C GLY A 120 -5.12 21.11 -31.28
N MET A 121 -6.43 21.19 -31.06
CA MET A 121 -7.45 20.74 -32.01
C MET A 121 -7.43 21.50 -33.34
N ARG A 122 -6.98 22.76 -33.35
CA ARG A 122 -6.87 23.57 -34.57
C ARG A 122 -5.56 23.34 -35.32
N ARG A 123 -4.45 23.16 -34.61
CA ARG A 123 -3.10 23.15 -35.22
C ARG A 123 -2.47 21.75 -35.32
N TRP A 124 -2.76 20.88 -34.37
CA TRP A 124 -2.16 19.54 -34.22
C TRP A 124 -3.22 18.48 -33.98
N ARG A 125 -4.33 18.55 -34.74
CA ARG A 125 -5.54 17.77 -34.53
C ARG A 125 -5.28 16.28 -34.29
N ALA A 126 -4.48 15.64 -35.14
CA ALA A 126 -4.20 14.20 -35.02
C ALA A 126 -3.44 13.85 -33.72
N ALA A 127 -2.37 14.58 -33.41
CA ALA A 127 -1.60 14.37 -32.19
C ALA A 127 -2.42 14.69 -30.92
N ASN A 128 -3.23 15.74 -30.97
CA ASN A 128 -4.07 16.14 -29.84
C ASN A 128 -5.23 15.16 -29.58
N LEU A 129 -5.82 14.60 -30.64
CA LEU A 129 -6.80 13.52 -30.52
C LEU A 129 -6.17 12.25 -29.96
N ALA A 130 -4.98 11.87 -30.44
CA ALA A 130 -4.25 10.72 -29.90
C ALA A 130 -3.94 10.90 -28.40
N GLY A 131 -3.50 12.09 -27.99
CA GLY A 131 -3.27 12.41 -26.58
C GLY A 131 -4.56 12.40 -25.74
N GLY A 132 -5.66 12.95 -26.27
CA GLY A 132 -6.98 12.87 -25.63
C GLY A 132 -7.48 11.43 -25.47
N MET A 133 -7.29 10.58 -26.49
CA MET A 133 -7.62 9.16 -26.41
C MET A 133 -6.73 8.43 -25.40
N ALA A 134 -5.43 8.73 -25.34
CA ALA A 134 -4.53 8.16 -24.35
C ALA A 134 -4.90 8.58 -22.92
N PHE A 135 -5.27 9.86 -22.70
CA PHE A 135 -5.82 10.36 -21.45
C PHE A 135 -7.07 9.57 -21.02
N LEU A 136 -8.04 9.43 -21.93
CA LEU A 136 -9.29 8.72 -21.67
C LEU A 136 -9.06 7.22 -21.43
N PHE A 137 -8.14 6.60 -22.15
CA PHE A 137 -7.80 5.19 -21.97
C PHE A 137 -7.15 4.95 -20.59
N CYS A 138 -6.20 5.78 -20.20
CA CYS A 138 -5.53 5.68 -18.90
C CYS A 138 -6.51 5.98 -17.75
N PHE A 139 -7.41 6.95 -17.92
CA PHE A 139 -8.49 7.20 -16.95
C PHE A 139 -9.48 6.02 -16.91
N GLY A 140 -9.83 5.45 -18.06
CA GLY A 140 -10.67 4.27 -18.17
C GLY A 140 -10.08 3.09 -17.39
N PHE A 141 -8.77 2.87 -17.50
CA PHE A 141 -8.08 1.86 -16.69
C PHE A 141 -8.34 2.05 -15.19
N LEU A 142 -8.28 3.28 -14.67
CA LEU A 142 -8.55 3.57 -13.24
C LEU A 142 -9.96 3.16 -12.82
N LEU A 143 -10.97 3.36 -13.68
CA LEU A 143 -12.35 2.92 -13.41
C LEU A 143 -12.47 1.40 -13.28
N PHE A 144 -11.66 0.66 -14.04
CA PHE A 144 -11.62 -0.81 -13.98
C PHE A 144 -10.68 -1.35 -12.91
N ALA A 145 -9.81 -0.51 -12.36
CA ALA A 145 -8.78 -0.90 -11.40
C ALA A 145 -9.34 -1.26 -10.01
N SER A 146 -10.62 -0.92 -9.75
CA SER A 146 -11.40 -1.30 -8.56
C SER A 146 -10.69 -1.04 -7.23
N LEU A 147 -10.06 0.13 -7.04
CA LEU A 147 -9.44 0.47 -5.75
C LEU A 147 -10.52 0.80 -4.70
N PRO A 148 -10.44 0.23 -3.48
CA PRO A 148 -11.28 0.66 -2.37
C PRO A 148 -10.84 2.03 -1.84
N PHE A 149 -11.76 2.97 -1.63
CA PHE A 149 -11.45 4.33 -1.15
C PHE A 149 -11.45 4.49 0.37
N TYR A 150 -11.26 3.40 1.12
CA TYR A 150 -11.51 3.39 2.57
C TYR A 150 -10.28 3.68 3.44
N SER A 151 -9.08 3.72 2.87
CA SER A 151 -7.84 3.93 3.62
C SER A 151 -6.94 4.99 2.99
N LEU A 152 -6.16 5.67 3.84
CA LEU A 152 -5.09 6.60 3.43
C LEU A 152 -4.09 5.94 2.48
N PHE A 153 -3.81 4.66 2.68
CA PHE A 153 -2.95 3.86 1.81
C PHE A 153 -3.49 3.78 0.37
N ASN A 154 -4.78 3.47 0.20
CA ASN A 154 -5.38 3.33 -1.12
C ASN A 154 -5.50 4.67 -1.87
N LEU A 155 -5.72 5.77 -1.14
CA LEU A 155 -5.67 7.12 -1.73
C LEU A 155 -4.27 7.43 -2.28
N GLY A 156 -3.22 7.10 -1.52
CA GLY A 156 -1.84 7.25 -1.98
C GLY A 156 -1.49 6.37 -3.18
N GLN A 157 -2.11 5.20 -3.33
CA GLN A 157 -1.97 4.38 -4.53
C GLN A 157 -2.66 5.01 -5.74
N LEU A 158 -3.88 5.53 -5.54
CA LEU A 158 -4.67 6.15 -6.61
C LEU A 158 -3.93 7.32 -7.27
N GLU A 159 -3.29 8.18 -6.47
CA GLU A 159 -2.50 9.30 -6.97
C GLU A 159 -1.40 8.82 -7.92
N LYS A 160 -0.66 7.78 -7.51
CA LYS A 160 0.42 7.19 -8.33
C LYS A 160 -0.12 6.60 -9.63
N PHE A 161 -1.18 5.79 -9.56
CA PHE A 161 -1.78 5.18 -10.77
C PHE A 161 -2.38 6.22 -11.71
N SER A 162 -2.90 7.33 -11.16
CA SER A 162 -3.45 8.43 -11.96
C SER A 162 -2.37 9.24 -12.68
N THR A 163 -1.11 9.16 -12.26
CA THR A 163 -0.03 9.99 -12.82
C THR A 163 0.06 9.85 -14.34
N VAL A 164 -0.11 8.64 -14.89
CA VAL A 164 -0.03 8.40 -16.34
C VAL A 164 -1.12 9.13 -17.13
N SER A 165 -2.36 9.17 -16.61
CA SER A 165 -3.42 9.97 -17.25
C SER A 165 -3.15 11.46 -17.07
N LEU A 166 -2.62 11.88 -15.92
CA LEU A 166 -2.31 13.28 -15.64
C LEU A 166 -1.18 13.88 -16.51
N LEU A 167 -0.30 13.06 -17.09
CA LEU A 167 0.81 13.51 -17.95
C LEU A 167 0.38 14.41 -19.13
N TRP A 168 -0.85 14.28 -19.61
CA TRP A 168 -1.36 15.07 -20.74
C TRP A 168 -1.75 16.51 -20.35
N ILE A 169 -2.05 16.75 -19.07
CA ILE A 169 -2.47 18.08 -18.60
C ILE A 169 -1.35 19.12 -18.80
N PRO A 170 -0.08 18.88 -18.37
CA PRO A 170 1.04 19.78 -18.67
C PRO A 170 1.29 19.99 -20.16
N VAL A 171 1.11 18.95 -20.98
CA VAL A 171 1.31 19.05 -22.44
C VAL A 171 0.34 20.07 -23.03
N TRP A 172 -0.93 20.02 -22.64
CA TRP A 172 -1.91 21.02 -23.07
C TRP A 172 -1.63 22.40 -22.50
N GLN A 173 -1.25 22.52 -21.23
CA GLN A 173 -0.82 23.81 -20.67
C GLN A 173 0.32 24.44 -21.49
N GLY A 174 1.32 23.63 -21.88
CA GLY A 174 2.41 24.06 -22.75
C GLY A 174 1.95 24.52 -24.14
N MET A 175 0.96 23.83 -24.74
CA MET A 175 0.35 24.27 -26.00
C MET A 175 -0.33 25.64 -25.87
N ALA A 176 -1.04 25.88 -24.77
CA ALA A 176 -1.68 27.17 -24.50
C ALA A 176 -0.64 28.29 -24.33
N LEU A 177 0.42 28.04 -23.57
CA LEU A 177 1.52 28.99 -23.38
C LEU A 177 2.25 29.28 -24.69
N SER A 178 2.51 28.28 -25.52
CA SER A 178 3.13 28.48 -26.84
C SER A 178 2.25 29.33 -27.77
N TRP A 179 0.93 29.13 -27.72
CA TRP A 179 0.00 30.00 -28.46
C TRP A 179 0.00 31.43 -27.89
N GLY A 180 -0.05 31.57 -26.57
CA GLY A 180 0.04 32.84 -25.88
C GLY A 180 1.32 33.60 -26.22
N GLN A 181 2.46 32.92 -26.26
CA GLN A 181 3.76 33.49 -26.61
C GLN A 181 3.72 34.14 -28.00
N ARG A 182 3.13 33.45 -28.98
CA ARG A 182 3.04 33.98 -30.35
C ARG A 182 2.14 35.21 -30.45
N LYS A 183 1.15 35.33 -29.58
CA LYS A 183 0.15 36.41 -29.61
C LYS A 183 0.52 37.61 -28.75
N PHE A 184 1.14 37.37 -27.60
CA PHE A 184 1.40 38.37 -26.57
C PHE A 184 2.90 38.56 -26.25
N GLY A 185 3.78 37.81 -26.93
CA GLY A 185 5.21 37.85 -26.70
C GLY A 185 5.70 36.91 -25.58
N PRO A 186 7.02 36.83 -25.36
CA PRO A 186 7.63 35.90 -24.41
C PRO A 186 7.33 36.22 -22.93
N SER A 187 6.81 37.40 -22.62
CA SER A 187 6.43 37.81 -21.26
C SER A 187 5.37 36.89 -20.63
N ILE A 188 4.60 36.14 -21.42
CA ILE A 188 3.63 35.17 -20.92
C ILE A 188 4.25 34.04 -20.08
N TYR A 189 5.57 33.81 -20.21
CA TYR A 189 6.29 32.82 -19.42
C TYR A 189 6.67 33.32 -18.03
N ILE A 190 6.65 34.64 -17.77
CA ILE A 190 7.06 35.21 -16.48
C ILE A 190 6.23 34.64 -15.34
N LEU A 191 4.90 34.64 -15.48
CA LEU A 191 4.01 34.15 -14.43
C LEU A 191 4.16 32.63 -14.18
N PRO A 192 4.16 31.74 -15.20
CA PRO A 192 4.47 30.32 -14.99
C PRO A 192 5.83 30.06 -14.35
N VAL A 193 6.87 30.79 -14.73
CA VAL A 193 8.22 30.63 -14.16
C VAL A 193 8.24 31.08 -12.69
N LEU A 194 7.63 32.21 -12.36
CA LEU A 194 7.51 32.68 -10.98
C LEU A 194 6.67 31.72 -10.13
N LEU A 195 5.56 31.21 -10.67
CA LEU A 195 4.71 30.24 -9.99
C LEU A 195 5.45 28.91 -9.77
N PHE A 196 6.21 28.43 -10.77
CA PHE A 196 7.05 27.26 -10.61
C PHE A 196 8.12 27.47 -9.53
N GLY A 197 8.82 28.61 -9.55
CA GLY A 197 9.80 28.96 -8.52
C GLY A 197 9.19 29.05 -7.12
N TYR A 198 8.00 29.65 -6.99
CA TYR A 198 7.25 29.71 -5.74
C TYR A 198 6.82 28.33 -5.25
N LEU A 199 6.19 27.51 -6.11
CA LEU A 199 5.76 26.16 -5.77
C LEU A 199 6.95 25.27 -5.41
N LEU A 200 8.07 25.40 -6.12
CA LEU A 200 9.30 24.72 -5.78
C LEU A 200 9.79 25.17 -4.40
N ALA A 201 9.87 26.47 -4.12
CA ALA A 201 10.32 26.99 -2.83
C ALA A 201 9.44 26.54 -1.65
N VAL A 202 8.11 26.60 -1.80
CA VAL A 202 7.16 26.21 -0.74
C VAL A 202 7.12 24.69 -0.52
N ASN A 203 7.37 23.91 -1.58
CA ASN A 203 7.37 22.44 -1.47
C ASN A 203 8.77 21.85 -1.32
N LEU A 204 9.86 22.63 -1.38
CA LEU A 204 11.22 22.11 -1.32
C LEU A 204 11.47 21.34 -0.03
N THR A 205 10.99 21.87 1.09
CA THR A 205 11.09 21.22 2.41
C THR A 205 10.27 19.92 2.49
N LYS A 206 9.18 19.80 1.73
CA LYS A 206 8.37 18.59 1.63
C LYS A 206 8.96 17.55 0.67
N LEU A 207 9.72 18.01 -0.33
CA LEU A 207 10.40 17.19 -1.33
C LEU A 207 11.76 16.68 -0.84
N ASP A 208 12.36 17.33 0.16
CA ASP A 208 13.60 16.89 0.76
C ASP A 208 13.37 15.67 1.67
N LEU A 209 13.48 14.50 1.07
CA LEU A 209 13.35 13.21 1.76
C LEU A 209 14.69 12.65 2.25
N ARG A 210 15.79 13.44 2.22
CA ARG A 210 17.13 12.92 2.58
C ARG A 210 17.26 12.46 4.02
N GLN A 211 16.48 13.05 4.92
CA GLN A 211 16.45 12.70 6.35
C GLN A 211 15.31 11.73 6.70
N VAL A 212 14.52 11.32 5.71
CA VAL A 212 13.36 10.43 5.90
C VAL A 212 13.88 8.99 5.98
N ARG A 213 14.19 8.54 7.20
CA ARG A 213 14.72 7.19 7.51
C ARG A 213 13.70 6.28 8.18
N GLN A 214 12.42 6.64 8.15
CA GLN A 214 11.36 5.95 8.88
C GLN A 214 11.19 4.50 8.43
N GLY A 215 11.35 4.21 7.14
CA GLY A 215 11.33 2.83 6.63
C GLY A 215 12.49 1.98 7.18
N GLU A 216 13.67 2.58 7.28
CA GLU A 216 14.85 1.94 7.86
C GLU A 216 14.67 1.68 9.36
N TYR A 217 14.22 2.69 10.12
CA TYR A 217 13.93 2.54 11.55
C TYR A 217 12.88 1.47 11.80
N PHE A 218 11.82 1.46 10.99
CA PHE A 218 10.77 0.45 11.07
C PHE A 218 11.31 -0.97 10.85
N ALA A 219 12.16 -1.17 9.84
CA ALA A 219 12.74 -2.48 9.58
C ALA A 219 13.75 -2.91 10.65
N LYS A 220 14.56 -1.98 11.17
CA LYS A 220 15.50 -2.28 12.26
C LYS A 220 14.79 -2.61 13.55
N ASP A 221 13.71 -1.92 13.87
CA ASP A 221 12.84 -2.26 14.99
C ASP A 221 12.15 -3.63 14.77
N ALA A 222 11.77 -3.96 13.54
CA ALA A 222 11.14 -5.24 13.22
C ALA A 222 12.10 -6.43 13.40
N LEU A 223 13.32 -6.33 12.85
CA LEU A 223 14.28 -7.43 12.80
C LEU A 223 15.21 -7.49 14.01
N GLY A 224 15.48 -6.36 14.66
CA GLY A 224 16.42 -6.24 15.77
C GLY A 224 16.15 -7.18 16.95
N PRO A 225 14.90 -7.28 17.46
CA PRO A 225 14.56 -8.12 18.60
C PRO A 225 14.58 -9.63 18.36
N LEU A 226 14.74 -10.08 17.11
CA LEU A 226 14.62 -11.50 16.76
C LEU A 226 15.86 -12.28 17.20
N LYS A 227 15.69 -13.54 17.61
CA LYS A 227 16.82 -14.43 17.94
C LYS A 227 17.74 -14.66 16.73
N ASN A 228 18.99 -15.01 16.99
CA ASN A 228 19.94 -15.37 15.94
C ASN A 228 19.47 -16.60 15.17
N ASP A 229 19.86 -16.70 13.90
CA ASP A 229 19.56 -17.86 13.04
C ASP A 229 18.05 -18.12 12.83
N ALA A 230 17.22 -17.11 13.06
CA ALA A 230 15.76 -17.23 12.98
C ALA A 230 15.25 -17.38 11.54
N LEU A 231 14.15 -18.13 11.39
CA LEU A 231 13.30 -18.10 10.20
C LEU A 231 12.17 -17.09 10.43
N VAL A 232 12.08 -16.09 9.55
CA VAL A 232 11.18 -14.95 9.72
C VAL A 232 10.19 -14.93 8.56
N PHE A 233 8.90 -14.93 8.88
CA PHE A 233 7.80 -14.94 7.93
C PHE A 233 7.00 -13.63 8.02
N PRO A 234 7.51 -12.54 7.43
CA PRO A 234 6.79 -11.29 7.37
C PRO A 234 5.61 -11.36 6.38
N SER A 235 4.57 -10.61 6.70
CA SER A 235 3.42 -10.36 5.84
C SER A 235 3.19 -8.86 5.68
N GLY A 236 2.79 -8.46 4.47
CA GLY A 236 2.54 -7.07 4.10
C GLY A 236 3.76 -6.42 3.44
N ASP A 237 3.51 -5.71 2.35
CA ASP A 237 4.55 -5.11 1.51
C ASP A 237 5.45 -4.15 2.30
N ASP A 238 4.90 -3.37 3.22
CA ASP A 238 5.71 -2.42 4.00
C ASP A 238 6.74 -3.16 4.87
N LEU A 239 6.32 -4.20 5.58
CA LEU A 239 7.24 -4.98 6.42
C LEU A 239 8.26 -5.73 5.57
N ILE A 240 7.82 -6.37 4.49
CA ILE A 240 8.66 -7.16 3.60
C ILE A 240 9.72 -6.28 2.91
N LEU A 241 9.30 -5.21 2.23
CA LEU A 241 10.17 -4.40 1.38
C LEU A 241 11.19 -3.60 2.19
N ASN A 242 10.78 -3.03 3.33
CA ASN A 242 11.73 -2.32 4.20
C ASN A 242 12.71 -3.31 4.85
N SER A 243 12.24 -4.49 5.28
CA SER A 243 13.11 -5.53 5.83
C SER A 243 14.13 -6.04 4.81
N PHE A 244 13.74 -6.25 3.55
CA PHE A 244 14.67 -6.64 2.50
C PHE A 244 15.75 -5.61 2.25
N TYR A 245 15.39 -4.34 2.22
CA TYR A 245 16.36 -3.29 1.98
C TYR A 245 17.42 -3.29 3.08
N VAL A 246 17.03 -3.22 4.36
CA VAL A 246 18.03 -3.20 5.44
C VAL A 246 18.80 -4.53 5.53
N HIS A 247 18.16 -5.67 5.28
CA HIS A 247 18.79 -6.97 5.39
C HIS A 247 19.76 -7.27 4.24
N TYR A 248 19.30 -7.13 2.99
CA TYR A 248 20.10 -7.53 1.82
C TYR A 248 20.96 -6.39 1.24
N VAL A 249 20.62 -5.12 1.49
CA VAL A 249 21.37 -3.97 0.97
C VAL A 249 22.27 -3.35 2.05
N GLU A 250 21.76 -3.16 3.27
CA GLU A 250 22.54 -2.60 4.38
C GLU A 250 23.28 -3.65 5.22
N ASP A 251 23.12 -4.95 4.92
CA ASP A 251 23.72 -6.06 5.66
C ASP A 251 23.33 -6.05 7.16
N TYR A 252 22.11 -5.62 7.47
CA TYR A 252 21.57 -5.63 8.83
C TYR A 252 20.96 -6.99 9.17
N ARG A 253 21.42 -7.61 10.26
CA ARG A 253 21.01 -8.96 10.68
C ARG A 253 21.18 -10.00 9.56
N PRO A 254 22.38 -10.22 9.00
CA PRO A 254 22.59 -11.23 7.95
C PRO A 254 22.42 -12.67 8.46
N ASP A 255 22.32 -12.85 9.78
CA ASP A 255 22.12 -14.12 10.47
C ASP A 255 20.68 -14.66 10.36
N ILE A 256 19.68 -13.81 10.12
CA ILE A 256 18.28 -14.25 10.00
C ILE A 256 17.92 -14.58 8.55
N ARG A 257 16.88 -15.39 8.38
CA ARG A 257 16.41 -15.83 7.06
C ARG A 257 14.97 -15.37 6.86
N ILE A 258 14.79 -14.39 5.97
CA ILE A 258 13.46 -13.86 5.65
C ILE A 258 12.82 -14.73 4.57
N ILE A 259 11.74 -15.43 4.93
CA ILE A 259 10.97 -16.30 4.05
C ILE A 259 9.65 -15.61 3.71
N TYR A 260 9.42 -15.40 2.41
CA TYR A 260 8.22 -14.75 1.90
C TYR A 260 7.77 -15.42 0.60
N GLY A 261 6.55 -15.10 0.17
CA GLY A 261 5.99 -15.60 -1.08
C GLY A 261 4.93 -16.69 -0.88
N ARG A 262 4.34 -17.14 -1.99
CA ARG A 262 3.34 -18.21 -2.04
C ARG A 262 3.49 -18.97 -3.36
N GLY A 263 3.29 -20.28 -3.34
CA GLY A 263 3.33 -21.11 -4.55
C GLY A 263 4.69 -21.05 -5.24
N ASN A 264 4.72 -20.75 -6.54
CA ASN A 264 5.94 -20.84 -7.35
C ASN A 264 7.08 -19.91 -6.87
N SER A 265 6.77 -18.76 -6.26
CA SER A 265 7.80 -17.88 -5.70
C SER A 265 8.44 -18.47 -4.45
N LEU A 266 7.64 -19.15 -3.62
CA LEU A 266 8.13 -19.85 -2.44
C LEU A 266 8.97 -21.06 -2.82
N ALA A 267 8.51 -21.90 -3.76
CA ALA A 267 9.27 -23.07 -4.22
C ALA A 267 10.68 -22.69 -4.73
N TYR A 268 10.78 -21.62 -5.54
CA TYR A 268 12.07 -21.13 -6.03
C TYR A 268 12.97 -20.58 -4.90
N LEU A 269 12.38 -19.84 -3.95
CA LEU A 269 13.10 -19.31 -2.81
C LEU A 269 13.66 -20.45 -1.94
N LEU A 270 12.85 -21.47 -1.68
CA LEU A 270 13.21 -22.60 -0.83
C LEU A 270 14.33 -23.44 -1.41
N GLU A 271 14.34 -23.71 -2.72
CA GLU A 271 15.45 -24.42 -3.38
C GLU A 271 16.80 -23.72 -3.12
N LYS A 272 16.80 -22.39 -3.08
CA LYS A 272 18.00 -21.60 -2.82
C LYS A 272 18.34 -21.51 -1.33
N LEU A 273 17.33 -21.35 -0.48
CA LEU A 273 17.51 -21.31 0.96
C LEU A 273 18.04 -22.64 1.50
N GLN A 274 17.59 -23.79 0.97
CA GLN A 274 18.14 -25.11 1.32
C GLN A 274 19.64 -25.20 1.07
N LYS A 275 20.13 -24.66 -0.06
CA LYS A 275 21.56 -24.69 -0.41
C LYS A 275 22.41 -23.86 0.56
N ARG A 276 21.83 -22.85 1.20
CA ARG A 276 22.54 -21.92 2.11
C ARG A 276 22.25 -22.17 3.58
N THR A 277 21.23 -22.96 3.89
CA THR A 277 20.76 -23.24 5.26
C THR A 277 20.83 -24.74 5.50
N PRO A 278 21.98 -25.26 5.96
CA PRO A 278 22.12 -26.67 6.29
C PRO A 278 21.05 -27.09 7.30
N GLY A 279 20.29 -28.14 6.98
CA GLY A 279 19.26 -28.68 7.85
C GLY A 279 17.87 -28.05 7.71
N LEU A 280 17.66 -27.10 6.80
CA LEU A 280 16.31 -26.63 6.46
C LEU A 280 15.52 -27.73 5.72
N VAL A 281 14.38 -28.12 6.27
CA VAL A 281 13.46 -29.10 5.65
C VAL A 281 12.44 -28.37 4.79
N THR A 282 12.26 -28.85 3.57
CA THR A 282 11.54 -28.16 2.47
C THR A 282 10.82 -29.17 1.56
N ASP A 283 10.67 -30.41 2.01
CA ASP A 283 9.98 -31.45 1.26
C ASP A 283 8.47 -31.33 1.51
N PHE A 284 7.74 -30.76 0.55
CA PHE A 284 6.28 -30.60 0.65
C PHE A 284 5.57 -31.70 -0.09
N GLN A 285 4.51 -32.26 0.50
CA GLN A 285 3.60 -33.08 -0.27
C GLN A 285 2.65 -32.20 -1.08
N LYS A 286 2.28 -32.68 -2.27
CA LYS A 286 1.40 -31.95 -3.17
C LYS A 286 0.01 -31.78 -2.53
N GLY A 287 -0.37 -30.53 -2.24
CA GLY A 287 -1.66 -30.18 -1.63
C GLY A 287 -1.60 -29.82 -0.14
N GLU A 288 -0.42 -29.91 0.49
CA GLU A 288 -0.20 -29.40 1.85
C GLU A 288 -0.08 -27.87 1.88
N ASP A 289 -0.39 -27.28 3.04
CA ASP A 289 -0.06 -25.88 3.30
C ASP A 289 1.45 -25.77 3.51
N GLU A 290 2.14 -25.26 2.49
CA GLU A 290 3.60 -25.09 2.45
C GLU A 290 4.11 -24.30 3.67
N PHE A 291 3.36 -23.30 4.12
CA PHE A 291 3.74 -22.47 5.25
C PHE A 291 3.64 -23.23 6.58
N LEU A 292 2.53 -23.93 6.81
CA LEU A 292 2.36 -24.71 8.04
C LEU A 292 3.36 -25.87 8.14
N THR A 293 3.65 -26.50 7.01
CA THR A 293 4.61 -27.60 6.92
C THR A 293 6.03 -27.10 7.22
N LEU A 294 6.41 -25.94 6.67
CA LEU A 294 7.69 -25.29 7.00
C LEU A 294 7.84 -25.04 8.50
N ILE A 295 6.80 -24.55 9.16
CA ILE A 295 6.84 -24.32 10.61
C ILE A 295 7.03 -25.65 11.34
N LYS A 296 6.16 -26.64 11.06
CA LYS A 296 6.17 -27.94 11.75
C LYS A 296 7.52 -28.66 11.67
N GLU A 297 8.11 -28.72 10.48
CA GLU A 297 9.34 -29.47 10.25
C GLU A 297 10.60 -28.77 10.80
N ASN A 298 10.55 -27.44 10.98
CA ASN A 298 11.72 -26.63 11.32
C ASN A 298 11.67 -26.00 12.72
N ILE A 299 10.54 -26.08 13.45
CA ILE A 299 10.37 -25.45 14.77
C ILE A 299 11.42 -25.89 15.81
N ASN A 300 11.87 -27.14 15.73
CA ASN A 300 12.87 -27.69 16.64
C ASN A 300 14.33 -27.40 16.19
N ARG A 301 14.51 -26.80 15.01
CA ARG A 301 15.82 -26.54 14.40
C ARG A 301 16.18 -25.07 14.42
N PHE A 302 15.19 -24.20 14.24
CA PHE A 302 15.37 -22.76 14.14
C PHE A 302 14.31 -22.02 14.96
N PRO A 303 14.63 -20.87 15.59
CA PRO A 303 13.62 -19.95 16.08
C PRO A 303 12.73 -19.48 14.93
N ILE A 304 11.40 -19.55 15.10
CA ILE A 304 10.45 -19.16 14.05
C ILE A 304 9.65 -17.95 14.48
N TYR A 305 9.58 -16.95 13.59
CA TYR A 305 8.82 -15.72 13.80
C TYR A 305 7.84 -15.46 12.68
N THR A 306 6.59 -15.10 13.01
CA THR A 306 5.54 -14.80 12.02
C THR A 306 4.92 -13.45 12.34
N SER A 307 4.62 -12.61 11.33
CA SER A 307 3.95 -11.32 11.58
C SER A 307 2.42 -11.46 11.71
N PHE A 308 1.92 -12.68 11.70
CA PHE A 308 0.51 -13.02 11.82
C PHE A 308 0.37 -14.27 12.69
N ALA A 309 -0.66 -14.30 13.53
CA ALA A 309 -1.02 -15.49 14.29
C ALA A 309 -1.90 -16.40 13.44
N VAL A 310 -1.61 -17.70 13.45
CA VAL A 310 -2.48 -18.73 12.86
C VAL A 310 -3.01 -19.57 14.00
N ASN A 311 -4.31 -19.85 14.02
CA ASN A 311 -4.87 -20.71 15.05
C ASN A 311 -4.44 -22.17 14.77
N LEU A 312 -3.38 -22.62 15.46
CA LEU A 312 -2.84 -23.96 15.36
C LEU A 312 -2.80 -24.60 16.74
N PRO A 313 -3.49 -25.73 16.97
CA PRO A 313 -3.53 -26.38 18.27
C PRO A 313 -2.15 -26.77 18.82
N ASP A 314 -1.22 -27.08 17.91
CA ASP A 314 0.11 -27.60 18.24
C ASP A 314 1.11 -26.50 18.64
N PHE A 315 0.74 -25.22 18.51
CA PHE A 315 1.66 -24.10 18.66
C PHE A 315 1.10 -22.96 19.51
N LYS A 316 2.02 -22.26 20.20
CA LYS A 316 1.76 -20.99 20.86
C LYS A 316 2.46 -19.87 20.11
N PHE A 317 1.79 -18.71 20.05
CA PHE A 317 2.29 -17.51 19.40
C PHE A 317 2.53 -16.45 20.47
N ILE A 318 3.80 -16.23 20.81
CA ILE A 318 4.21 -15.31 21.88
C ILE A 318 4.60 -13.97 21.25
N PRO A 319 4.01 -12.83 21.66
CA PRO A 319 4.33 -11.54 21.07
C PRO A 319 5.79 -11.15 21.36
N ARG A 320 6.57 -10.88 20.31
CA ARG A 320 7.97 -10.44 20.36
C ARG A 320 8.19 -9.33 19.33
N GLY A 321 8.15 -8.08 19.78
CA GLY A 321 8.28 -6.92 18.90
C GLY A 321 7.12 -6.81 17.91
N LEU A 322 7.43 -6.71 16.62
CA LEU A 322 6.43 -6.70 15.53
C LEU A 322 6.03 -8.09 15.04
N PHE A 323 6.56 -9.16 15.66
CA PHE A 323 6.33 -10.53 15.28
C PHE A 323 5.76 -11.34 16.45
N TYR A 324 5.29 -12.55 16.14
CA TYR A 324 5.07 -13.61 17.10
C TYR A 324 6.20 -14.60 17.01
N GLU A 325 6.82 -14.94 18.14
CA GLU A 325 7.64 -16.13 18.28
C GLU A 325 6.72 -17.36 18.33
N VAL A 326 6.96 -18.32 17.46
CA VAL A 326 6.23 -19.59 17.43
C VAL A 326 6.95 -20.56 18.33
N LEU A 327 6.22 -21.13 19.29
CA LEU A 327 6.73 -22.15 20.21
C LEU A 327 5.83 -23.41 20.16
N PRO A 328 6.39 -24.61 20.38
CA PRO A 328 5.60 -25.80 20.64
C PRO A 328 4.61 -25.62 21.80
N SER A 329 3.46 -26.28 21.75
CA SER A 329 2.39 -26.14 22.75
C SER A 329 2.78 -26.52 24.17
N ASP A 330 3.76 -27.40 24.34
CA ASP A 330 4.33 -27.83 25.63
C ASP A 330 5.39 -26.86 26.18
N SER A 331 5.82 -25.87 25.39
CA SER A 331 6.85 -24.92 25.81
C SER A 331 6.34 -23.98 26.92
N SER A 332 7.21 -23.77 27.91
CA SER A 332 7.02 -22.80 29.00
C SER A 332 7.62 -21.45 28.64
N TYR A 333 6.98 -20.37 29.09
CA TYR A 333 7.46 -18.99 28.96
C TYR A 333 7.02 -18.20 30.19
N ASP A 334 7.77 -17.15 30.52
CA ASP A 334 7.44 -16.23 31.60
C ASP A 334 6.57 -15.08 31.07
N LEU A 335 5.32 -15.00 31.54
CA LEU A 335 4.38 -13.94 31.17
C LEU A 335 4.89 -12.54 31.55
N GLN A 336 5.63 -12.40 32.64
CA GLN A 336 6.16 -11.12 33.07
C GLN A 336 7.30 -10.66 32.16
N GLU A 337 8.23 -11.57 31.84
CA GLU A 337 9.31 -11.30 30.88
C GLU A 337 8.76 -10.92 29.49
N VAL A 338 7.73 -11.63 29.01
CA VAL A 338 7.09 -11.31 27.73
C VAL A 338 6.50 -9.90 27.77
N PHE A 339 5.81 -9.53 28.85
CA PHE A 339 5.20 -8.21 29.00
C PHE A 339 6.24 -7.09 29.05
N ASP A 340 7.25 -7.26 29.90
CA ASP A 340 8.29 -6.26 30.13
C ASP A 340 9.16 -6.06 28.88
N SER A 341 9.52 -7.16 28.20
CA SER A 341 10.26 -7.08 26.93
C SER A 341 9.44 -6.39 25.83
N PHE A 342 8.14 -6.66 25.75
CA PHE A 342 7.26 -6.04 24.76
C PHE A 342 7.07 -4.54 25.02
N LEU A 343 6.83 -4.15 26.27
CA LEU A 343 6.73 -2.73 26.63
C LEU A 343 8.05 -1.99 26.39
N ALA A 344 9.19 -2.60 26.74
CA ALA A 344 10.50 -2.04 26.47
C ALA A 344 10.72 -1.84 24.97
N PHE A 345 10.31 -2.81 24.14
CA PHE A 345 10.34 -2.68 22.69
C PHE A 345 9.52 -1.47 22.19
N ILE A 346 8.27 -1.34 22.62
CA ILE A 346 7.40 -0.24 22.18
C ILE A 346 7.96 1.12 22.61
N ASN A 347 8.43 1.24 23.85
CA ASN A 347 8.93 2.51 24.37
C ASN A 347 10.28 2.91 23.77
N ASN A 348 11.09 1.95 23.31
CA ASN A 348 12.41 2.19 22.74
C ASN A 348 12.48 2.02 21.21
N SER A 349 11.33 1.89 20.53
CA SER A 349 11.26 1.79 19.07
C SER A 349 11.89 3.02 18.43
N SER A 350 12.90 2.80 17.61
CA SER A 350 13.60 3.84 16.85
C SER A 350 12.62 4.61 15.97
N PHE A 351 11.67 3.91 15.34
CA PHE A 351 10.63 4.53 14.52
C PHE A 351 9.76 5.46 15.34
N LEU A 352 9.19 4.98 16.46
CA LEU A 352 8.27 5.79 17.28
C LEU A 352 8.98 6.98 17.93
N VAL A 353 10.21 6.79 18.42
CA VAL A 353 11.01 7.86 19.04
C VAL A 353 11.37 8.96 18.04
N ASN A 354 11.65 8.60 16.79
CA ASN A 354 12.03 9.55 15.74
C ASN A 354 10.85 9.95 14.84
N TYR A 355 9.62 9.64 15.25
CA TYR A 355 8.43 10.01 14.51
C TYR A 355 7.97 11.42 14.92
N ASP A 356 7.83 12.31 13.94
CA ASP A 356 7.37 13.68 14.15
C ASP A 356 6.10 13.97 13.33
N ASP A 357 4.98 14.18 14.01
CA ASP A 357 3.71 14.52 13.37
C ASP A 357 3.74 15.89 12.64
N ALA A 358 4.70 16.78 12.98
CA ALA A 358 4.89 18.04 12.29
C ALA A 358 5.53 17.86 10.90
N PHE A 359 6.20 16.73 10.66
CA PHE A 359 6.75 16.43 9.35
C PHE A 359 5.64 16.01 8.37
N ALA A 360 5.69 16.56 7.16
CA ALA A 360 4.72 16.26 6.10
C ALA A 360 5.02 14.88 5.47
N TYR A 361 4.94 13.82 6.27
CA TYR A 361 5.15 12.46 5.78
C TYR A 361 4.10 12.06 4.75
N PRO A 362 4.50 11.35 3.68
CA PRO A 362 3.57 10.63 2.82
C PRO A 362 2.64 9.74 3.64
N ALA A 363 1.41 9.56 3.15
CA ALA A 363 0.40 8.73 3.82
C ALA A 363 0.91 7.32 4.15
N GLN A 364 1.80 6.75 3.30
CA GLN A 364 2.39 5.43 3.51
C GLN A 364 3.34 5.36 4.73
N ILE A 365 4.05 6.44 5.05
CA ILE A 365 4.91 6.47 6.25
C ILE A 365 4.02 6.59 7.50
N LYS A 366 2.95 7.38 7.43
CA LYS A 366 1.99 7.51 8.53
C LYS A 366 1.32 6.16 8.85
N SER A 367 1.07 5.32 7.85
CA SER A 367 0.49 3.99 8.07
C SER A 367 1.42 3.00 8.78
N LEU A 368 2.74 3.26 8.85
CA LEU A 368 3.67 2.39 9.60
C LEU A 368 3.37 2.37 11.10
N ARG A 369 2.82 3.46 11.66
CA ARG A 369 2.30 3.49 13.05
C ARG A 369 1.25 2.41 13.30
N GLY A 370 0.49 2.04 12.27
CA GLY A 370 -0.51 0.98 12.32
C GLY A 370 0.07 -0.38 12.68
N TYR A 371 1.33 -0.68 12.31
CA TYR A 371 1.98 -1.95 12.68
C TYR A 371 2.28 -2.01 14.18
N TYR A 372 2.76 -0.91 14.78
CA TYR A 372 3.01 -0.84 16.22
C TYR A 372 1.71 -0.84 17.02
N SER A 373 0.71 -0.06 16.59
CA SER A 373 -0.62 -0.05 17.19
C SER A 373 -1.27 -1.45 17.12
N GLY A 374 -1.15 -2.13 15.96
CA GLY A 374 -1.61 -3.51 15.78
C GLY A 374 -0.85 -4.51 16.65
N ALA A 375 0.48 -4.41 16.74
CA ALA A 375 1.29 -5.25 17.62
C ALA A 375 0.88 -5.10 19.09
N CYS A 376 0.58 -3.88 19.55
CA CYS A 376 0.04 -3.65 20.90
C CYS A 376 -1.33 -4.33 21.11
N VAL A 377 -2.24 -4.28 20.13
CA VAL A 377 -3.53 -4.98 20.20
C VAL A 377 -3.32 -6.48 20.29
N HIS A 378 -2.43 -7.02 19.47
CA HIS A 378 -2.08 -8.43 19.43
C HIS A 378 -1.47 -8.92 20.75
N ALA A 379 -0.53 -8.17 21.31
CA ALA A 379 0.00 -8.47 22.63
C ALA A 379 -1.07 -8.35 23.72
N ALA A 380 -1.95 -7.34 23.64
CA ALA A 380 -3.05 -7.17 24.57
C ALA A 380 -4.05 -8.34 24.53
N ASP A 381 -4.44 -8.80 23.34
CA ASP A 381 -5.28 -9.98 23.14
C ASP A 381 -4.61 -11.23 23.75
N PHE A 382 -3.29 -11.38 23.56
CA PHE A 382 -2.52 -12.45 24.17
C PHE A 382 -2.63 -12.42 25.70
N PHE A 383 -2.37 -11.30 26.36
CA PHE A 383 -2.48 -11.19 27.82
C PHE A 383 -3.92 -11.34 28.32
N PHE A 384 -4.90 -10.82 27.57
CA PHE A 384 -6.30 -10.99 27.91
C PHE A 384 -6.71 -12.48 27.94
N ASN A 385 -6.24 -13.27 26.98
CA ASN A 385 -6.48 -14.71 26.93
C ASN A 385 -5.75 -15.49 28.03
N GLN A 386 -4.73 -14.90 28.66
CA GLN A 386 -4.03 -15.45 29.83
C GLN A 386 -4.62 -14.92 31.15
N GLU A 387 -5.82 -14.30 31.10
CA GLU A 387 -6.52 -13.69 32.24
C GLU A 387 -5.77 -12.50 32.88
N GLU A 388 -4.73 -11.98 32.23
CA GLU A 388 -3.93 -10.84 32.67
C GLU A 388 -4.56 -9.50 32.22
N LYS A 389 -5.79 -9.24 32.68
CA LYS A 389 -6.62 -8.10 32.24
C LYS A 389 -5.94 -6.74 32.38
N LYS A 390 -5.18 -6.51 33.46
CA LYS A 390 -4.46 -5.24 33.69
C LYS A 390 -3.37 -5.00 32.66
N LYS A 391 -2.57 -6.03 32.35
CA LYS A 391 -1.53 -5.98 31.31
C LYS A 391 -2.16 -5.74 29.94
N ALA A 392 -3.27 -6.44 29.65
CA ALA A 392 -4.02 -6.24 28.42
C ALA A 392 -4.53 -4.79 28.29
N LEU A 393 -5.14 -4.23 29.34
CA LEU A 393 -5.62 -2.85 29.36
C LEU A 393 -4.48 -1.84 29.07
N THR A 394 -3.33 -2.00 29.72
CA THR A 394 -2.15 -1.14 29.47
C THR A 394 -1.77 -1.14 27.98
N LEU A 395 -1.74 -2.30 27.35
CA LEU A 395 -1.35 -2.43 25.94
C LEU A 395 -2.42 -1.92 24.96
N TYR A 396 -3.70 -2.10 25.25
CA TYR A 396 -4.77 -1.49 24.45
C TYR A 396 -4.72 0.04 24.53
N LEU A 397 -4.48 0.61 25.71
CA LEU A 397 -4.31 2.06 25.85
C LEU A 397 -3.07 2.54 25.07
N LYS A 398 -1.96 1.81 25.17
CA LYS A 398 -0.73 2.13 24.43
C LYS A 398 -0.95 2.09 22.92
N SER A 399 -1.73 1.14 22.42
CA SER A 399 -2.12 1.07 21.01
C SER A 399 -2.79 2.37 20.53
N ASN A 400 -3.74 2.90 21.33
CA ASN A 400 -4.46 4.13 21.03
C ASN A 400 -3.60 5.39 21.14
N GLU A 401 -2.60 5.40 22.02
CA GLU A 401 -1.60 6.48 22.09
C GLU A 401 -0.79 6.58 20.79
N ILE A 402 -0.38 5.43 20.23
CA ILE A 402 0.40 5.36 18.99
C ILE A 402 -0.45 5.78 17.79
N MET A 403 -1.61 5.16 17.67
CA MET A 403 -2.58 5.43 16.61
C MET A 403 -3.94 4.96 17.08
N LYS A 404 -4.94 5.86 17.07
CA LYS A 404 -6.34 5.52 17.38
C LYS A 404 -6.75 4.25 16.61
N ASN A 405 -7.19 3.23 17.33
CA ASN A 405 -7.44 1.91 16.80
C ASN A 405 -8.81 1.41 17.27
N TYR A 406 -9.63 0.99 16.32
CA TYR A 406 -10.99 0.49 16.57
C TYR A 406 -11.01 -0.62 17.64
N ARG A 407 -10.24 -1.69 17.45
CA ARG A 407 -10.25 -2.87 18.32
C ARG A 407 -9.65 -2.56 19.68
N ALA A 408 -8.57 -1.78 19.72
CA ALA A 408 -7.97 -1.34 20.98
C ALA A 408 -8.95 -0.52 21.81
N SER A 409 -9.65 0.42 21.17
CA SER A 409 -10.63 1.29 21.81
C SER A 409 -11.83 0.51 22.33
N LEU A 410 -12.33 -0.45 21.54
CA LEU A 410 -13.41 -1.34 21.95
C LEU A 410 -13.03 -2.17 23.17
N ASN A 411 -11.89 -2.87 23.12
CA ASN A 411 -11.50 -3.79 24.19
C ASN A 411 -11.05 -3.06 25.47
N ALA A 412 -10.30 -1.96 25.36
CA ALA A 412 -9.98 -1.12 26.52
C ALA A 412 -11.23 -0.50 27.14
N GLY A 413 -12.17 -0.02 26.32
CA GLY A 413 -13.41 0.55 26.81
C GLY A 413 -14.24 -0.48 27.60
N SER A 414 -14.31 -1.72 27.13
CA SER A 414 -14.98 -2.81 27.85
C SER A 414 -14.30 -3.12 29.19
N LEU A 415 -12.97 -3.22 29.23
CA LEU A 415 -12.23 -3.44 30.48
C LEU A 415 -12.41 -2.30 31.49
N LEU A 416 -12.38 -1.05 31.03
CA LEU A 416 -12.60 0.12 31.89
C LEU A 416 -14.05 0.22 32.39
N ALA A 417 -15.02 -0.18 31.57
CA ALA A 417 -16.42 -0.25 31.99
C ALA A 417 -16.61 -1.30 33.10
N GLU A 418 -15.95 -2.46 33.00
CA GLU A 418 -15.93 -3.47 34.08
C GLU A 418 -15.32 -2.93 35.37
N GLU A 419 -14.33 -2.03 35.28
CA GLU A 419 -13.71 -1.35 36.43
C GLU A 419 -14.52 -0.14 36.96
N GLY A 420 -15.65 0.19 36.34
CA GLY A 420 -16.51 1.32 36.71
C GLY A 420 -16.00 2.69 36.22
N GLU A 421 -14.99 2.73 35.36
CA GLU A 421 -14.44 3.96 34.79
C GLU A 421 -15.28 4.47 33.59
N CYS A 422 -16.56 4.80 33.85
CA CYS A 422 -17.55 5.02 32.80
C CYS A 422 -17.15 6.08 31.76
N LEU A 423 -16.59 7.22 32.20
CA LEU A 423 -16.23 8.33 31.30
C LEU A 423 -15.08 7.97 30.35
N ARG A 424 -14.09 7.21 30.84
CA ARG A 424 -12.98 6.77 30.01
C ARG A 424 -13.41 5.70 29.03
N ALA A 425 -14.28 4.78 29.46
CA ALA A 425 -14.90 3.80 28.58
C ALA A 425 -15.73 4.46 27.47
N GLU A 426 -16.53 5.48 27.81
CA GLU A 426 -17.35 6.22 26.86
C GLU A 426 -16.50 6.86 25.75
N ASN A 427 -15.44 7.56 26.13
CA ASN A 427 -14.54 8.22 25.18
C ASN A 427 -13.88 7.22 24.21
N LEU A 428 -13.54 6.03 24.70
CA LEU A 428 -12.98 4.96 23.88
C LEU A 428 -14.04 4.35 22.95
N PHE A 429 -15.26 4.09 23.40
CA PHE A 429 -16.32 3.62 22.51
C PHE A 429 -16.70 4.64 21.44
N LYS A 430 -16.71 5.94 21.78
CA LYS A 430 -16.86 7.02 20.80
C LYS A 430 -15.72 7.04 19.79
N THR A 431 -14.48 6.87 20.25
CA THR A 431 -13.33 6.71 19.35
C THR A 431 -13.51 5.50 18.45
N ALA A 432 -13.91 4.34 18.97
CA ALA A 432 -14.18 3.16 18.14
C ALA A 432 -15.27 3.45 17.09
N LEU A 433 -16.32 4.20 17.44
CA LEU A 433 -17.39 4.58 16.53
C LEU A 433 -16.89 5.46 15.36
N GLU A 434 -15.92 6.35 15.58
CA GLU A 434 -15.30 7.17 14.52
C GLU A 434 -14.64 6.31 13.42
N TYR A 435 -14.12 5.13 13.79
CA TYR A 435 -13.39 4.23 12.89
C TYR A 435 -14.19 2.97 12.51
N ALA A 436 -15.41 2.84 13.02
CA ALA A 436 -16.28 1.71 12.73
C ALA A 436 -16.65 1.69 11.25
N LYS A 437 -16.63 0.50 10.64
CA LYS A 437 -17.28 0.32 9.33
C LYS A 437 -18.80 0.45 9.49
N THR A 438 -19.49 0.74 8.38
CA THR A 438 -20.94 1.00 8.38
C THR A 438 -21.77 -0.13 8.99
N ASP A 439 -21.26 -1.37 8.97
CA ASP A 439 -21.88 -2.58 9.49
C ASP A 439 -21.43 -2.94 10.93
N GLU A 440 -20.44 -2.25 11.49
CA GLU A 440 -19.87 -2.54 12.80
C GLU A 440 -20.68 -1.89 13.94
N MET A 441 -21.65 -2.62 14.46
CA MET A 441 -22.54 -2.14 15.54
C MET A 441 -21.96 -2.27 16.96
N ALA A 442 -20.79 -2.90 17.13
CA ALA A 442 -20.22 -3.19 18.45
C ALA A 442 -19.99 -1.95 19.32
N PRO A 443 -19.46 -0.81 18.82
CA PRO A 443 -19.31 0.40 19.64
C PRO A 443 -20.64 0.96 20.14
N LYS A 444 -21.70 0.92 19.30
CA LYS A 444 -23.04 1.37 19.68
C LYS A 444 -23.64 0.47 20.76
N LYS A 445 -23.51 -0.85 20.61
CA LYS A 445 -23.94 -1.83 21.62
C LYS A 445 -23.23 -1.60 22.96
N ASN A 446 -21.94 -1.31 22.93
CA ASN A 446 -21.17 -1.03 24.13
C ASN A 446 -21.55 0.31 24.77
N LEU A 447 -21.84 1.35 23.99
CA LEU A 447 -22.39 2.61 24.51
C LEU A 447 -23.76 2.41 25.16
N PHE A 448 -24.66 1.62 24.53
CA PHE A 448 -25.94 1.25 25.13
C PHE A 448 -25.75 0.58 26.51
N ILE A 449 -24.90 -0.43 26.59
CA ILE A 449 -24.60 -1.15 27.84
C ILE A 449 -24.01 -0.17 28.87
N LEU A 450 -23.07 0.69 28.46
CA LEU A 450 -22.41 1.65 29.34
C LEU A 450 -23.40 2.65 29.94
N TYR A 451 -24.29 3.23 29.13
CA TYR A 451 -25.30 4.17 29.61
C TYR A 451 -26.33 3.52 30.52
N ARG A 452 -26.77 2.30 30.18
CA ARG A 452 -27.71 1.53 30.99
C ARG A 452 -27.12 1.08 32.34
N ASP A 453 -25.92 0.50 32.32
CA ASP A 453 -25.37 -0.25 33.46
C ASP A 453 -24.36 0.55 34.27
N CYS A 454 -23.55 1.40 33.63
CA CYS A 454 -22.50 2.19 34.31
C CYS A 454 -23.06 3.54 34.77
N TYR A 455 -23.74 4.27 33.88
CA TYR A 455 -24.34 5.57 34.21
C TYR A 455 -25.75 5.48 34.81
N GLY A 456 -26.50 4.41 34.53
CA GLY A 456 -27.92 4.33 34.90
C GLY A 456 -28.84 5.26 34.12
N ASP A 457 -28.37 5.82 33.00
CA ASP A 457 -29.09 6.76 32.13
C ASP A 457 -29.87 5.99 31.06
N LYS A 458 -31.13 5.69 31.37
CA LYS A 458 -32.01 4.89 30.50
C LYS A 458 -32.39 5.63 29.23
N ASP A 459 -32.58 6.95 29.30
CA ASP A 459 -33.02 7.75 28.16
C ASP A 459 -31.95 7.74 27.06
N ARG A 460 -30.68 7.97 27.42
CA ARG A 460 -29.57 7.86 26.47
C ARG A 460 -29.32 6.44 25.99
N ALA A 461 -29.55 5.44 26.83
CA ALA A 461 -29.44 4.05 26.41
C ALA A 461 -30.47 3.74 25.31
N GLU A 462 -31.72 4.19 25.46
CA GLU A 462 -32.77 3.98 24.46
C GLU A 462 -32.44 4.62 23.10
N GLU A 463 -31.81 5.79 23.07
CA GLU A 463 -31.34 6.42 21.82
C GLU A 463 -30.41 5.48 21.02
N PHE A 464 -29.41 4.87 21.68
CA PHE A 464 -28.52 3.92 21.01
C PHE A 464 -29.22 2.61 20.64
N LEU A 465 -30.21 2.16 21.42
CA LEU A 465 -30.98 0.97 21.10
C LEU A 465 -31.82 1.16 19.82
N GLU A 466 -32.42 2.34 19.64
CA GLU A 466 -33.12 2.71 18.41
C GLU A 466 -32.18 2.73 17.21
N GLU A 467 -30.98 3.31 17.37
CA GLU A 467 -29.96 3.33 16.31
C GLU A 467 -29.43 1.94 15.92
N ILE A 468 -29.38 0.99 16.86
CA ILE A 468 -28.97 -0.39 16.59
C ILE A 468 -30.10 -1.17 15.88
N SER A 469 -31.36 -0.77 16.11
CA SER A 469 -32.55 -1.45 15.57
C SER A 469 -32.92 -0.99 14.16
N ARG A 470 -32.38 0.16 13.72
CA ARG A 470 -32.48 0.67 12.33
C ARG A 470 -31.35 0.10 11.49
#